data_AF-A0A359M2Q1-F1
#
_entry.id   AF-A0A359M2Q1-F1
#
_cell.length_a   1.000
_cell.length_b   1.000
_cell.length_c   1.000
_cell.angle_alpha   90.00
_cell.angle_beta   90.00
_cell.angle_gamma   90.00
#
_symmetry.space_group_name_H-M   'P 1'
#
loop_
_entity.id
_entity.type
_entity.pdbx_description
1 polymer ?
#
loop_
_entity_poly.entity_id
_entity_poly.type
_entity_poly.pdbx_seq_one_letter_code
_entity_poly.pdbx_strand_id
1 'polypeptide(L)'
;SYSKAADGNCSLAAGGGCSTAGLGAQQWALGYDYTLDANTSLYLFGSKIINEAAAAYNFGVSGAPAAGVGADPTGVALGVRYRF
;
A
#
# COMPACT_ATOMS: atom_id res chain seq x y z
N SER A 1 11.13 2.46 2.16
CA SER A 1 10.78 2.88 0.79
C SER A 1 9.64 3.87 0.83
N TYR A 2 9.54 4.68 -0.22
CA TYR A 2 8.47 5.64 -0.44
C TYR A 2 7.96 5.49 -1.87
N SER A 3 6.65 5.56 -2.04
CA SER A 3 5.97 5.48 -3.34
C SER A 3 4.85 6.51 -3.39
N LYS A 4 4.53 7.00 -4.59
CA LYS A 4 3.42 7.94 -4.81
C LYS A 4 2.64 7.53 -6.06
N ALA A 5 1.31 7.55 -5.95
CA ALA A 5 0.39 7.48 -7.07
C ALA A 5 -0.12 8.89 -7.39
N ALA A 6 -0.19 9.22 -8.68
CA ALA A 6 -0.87 10.42 -9.14
C ALA A 6 -2.37 10.15 -9.31
N ASP A 7 -3.18 11.22 -9.33
CA ASP A 7 -4.63 11.18 -9.59
C ASP A 7 -5.00 10.41 -10.87
N GLY A 8 -4.11 10.40 -11.86
CA GLY A 8 -4.34 9.73 -13.13
C GLY A 8 -5.21 10.55 -14.07
N ASN A 9 -5.72 9.91 -15.11
CA ASN A 9 -6.54 10.54 -16.13
C ASN A 9 -7.76 9.68 -16.43
N CYS A 10 -8.87 10.30 -16.85
CA CYS A 10 -10.06 9.58 -17.23
C CYS A 10 -10.72 10.21 -18.46
N SER A 11 -11.48 9.39 -19.20
CA SER A 11 -12.28 9.84 -20.35
C SER A 11 -13.60 9.07 -20.39
N LEU A 12 -14.66 9.76 -20.79
CA LEU A 12 -15.98 9.19 -21.01
C LEU A 12 -16.18 8.84 -22.49
N ALA A 13 -17.16 7.97 -22.76
CA ALA A 13 -17.59 7.67 -24.12
C ALA A 13 -17.93 8.98 -24.88
N ALA A 14 -17.60 9.01 -26.17
CA ALA A 14 -17.68 10.21 -27.03
C ALA A 14 -16.76 11.39 -26.62
N GLY A 15 -15.73 11.16 -25.80
CA GLY A 15 -14.69 12.16 -25.51
C GLY A 15 -15.04 13.17 -24.42
N GLY A 16 -16.08 12.90 -23.63
CA GLY A 16 -16.41 13.71 -22.45
C GLY A 16 -15.30 13.64 -21.39
N GLY A 17 -14.98 14.76 -20.76
CA GLY A 17 -14.04 14.81 -19.64
C GLY A 17 -14.68 14.29 -18.34
N CYS A 18 -13.86 13.74 -17.46
CA CYS A 18 -14.22 13.42 -16.08
C CYS A 18 -13.09 13.87 -15.14
N SER A 19 -13.39 13.95 -13.84
CA SER A 19 -12.42 14.37 -12.83
C SER A 19 -11.78 13.16 -12.15
N THR A 20 -10.47 13.21 -12.00
CA THR A 20 -9.66 12.29 -11.18
C THR A 20 -9.10 12.95 -9.93
N ALA A 21 -9.50 14.20 -9.65
CA ALA A 21 -8.98 14.96 -8.52
C ALA A 21 -9.20 14.22 -7.19
N GLY A 22 -8.13 14.06 -6.42
CA GLY A 22 -8.18 13.39 -5.12
C GLY A 22 -8.15 11.86 -5.19
N LEU A 23 -7.82 11.28 -6.34
CA LEU A 23 -7.59 9.85 -6.50
C LEU A 23 -6.13 9.44 -6.27
N GLY A 24 -5.23 10.37 -5.95
CA GLY A 24 -3.84 10.09 -5.62
C GLY A 24 -3.63 9.42 -4.25
N ALA A 25 -2.41 8.93 -4.03
CA ALA A 25 -2.01 8.35 -2.75
C ALA A 25 -0.49 8.39 -2.55
N GLN A 26 -0.06 8.31 -1.29
CA GLN A 26 1.35 8.17 -0.90
C GLN A 26 1.50 6.93 -0.04
N GLN A 27 2.60 6.19 -0.20
CA GLN A 27 2.91 5.02 0.62
C GLN A 27 4.32 5.12 1.20
N TRP A 28 4.41 4.82 2.48
CA TRP A 28 5.66 4.65 3.21
C TRP A 28 5.75 3.22 3.68
N ALA A 29 6.89 2.58 3.48
CA ALA A 29 7.14 1.25 4.00
C ALA A 29 8.53 1.16 4.61
N LEU A 30 8.64 0.45 5.73
CA LEU A 30 9.88 0.19 6.44
C LEU A 30 9.94 -1.29 6.76
N GLY A 31 11.09 -1.91 6.56
CA GLY A 31 11.28 -3.32 6.87
C GLY A 31 12.67 -3.57 7.43
N TYR A 32 12.76 -4.56 8.30
CA TYR A 32 14.00 -5.08 8.85
C TYR A 32 13.96 -6.61 8.85
N ASP A 33 15.06 -7.23 8.46
CA ASP A 33 15.24 -8.69 8.44
C ASP A 33 16.52 -9.00 9.24
N TYR A 34 16.39 -9.88 10.22
CA TYR A 34 17.45 -10.34 11.09
C TYR A 34 17.68 -11.83 10.90
N THR A 35 18.83 -12.18 10.33
CA THR A 35 19.24 -13.58 10.15
C THR A 35 19.68 -14.17 11.49
N LEU A 36 18.95 -15.18 11.97
CA LEU A 36 19.31 -15.95 13.16
C LEU A 36 20.40 -16.98 12.84
N ASP A 37 20.20 -17.72 11.74
CA ASP A 37 21.10 -18.77 11.24
C ASP A 37 20.97 -18.89 9.70
N ALA A 38 21.65 -19.87 9.09
CA ALA A 38 21.67 -20.05 7.62
C ALA A 38 20.28 -20.28 7.01
N ASN A 39 19.32 -20.78 7.79
CA ASN A 39 18.00 -21.20 7.36
C ASN A 39 16.87 -20.35 7.97
N THR A 40 17.13 -19.64 9.06
CA THR A 40 16.12 -18.93 9.84
C THR A 40 16.36 -17.42 9.87
N SER A 41 15.32 -16.63 9.58
CA SER A 41 15.33 -15.17 9.71
C SER A 41 14.07 -14.67 10.43
N LEU A 42 14.20 -13.61 11.24
CA LEU A 42 13.08 -12.83 11.76
C LEU A 42 12.87 -11.60 10.89
N TYR A 43 11.63 -11.23 10.59
CA TYR A 43 11.34 -10.01 9.86
C TYR A 43 10.28 -9.18 10.55
N LEU A 44 10.48 -7.86 10.53
CA LEU A 44 9.53 -6.84 10.95
C LEU A 44 9.29 -5.92 9.77
N PHE A 45 8.03 -5.61 9.47
CA PHE A 45 7.64 -4.72 8.39
C PHE A 45 6.49 -3.82 8.82
N GLY A 46 6.53 -2.55 8.45
CA GLY A 46 5.47 -1.58 8.68
C GLY A 46 5.22 -0.79 7.40
N SER A 47 3.95 -0.54 7.08
CA SER A 47 3.54 0.24 5.92
C SER A 47 2.37 1.15 6.26
N LYS A 48 2.37 2.35 5.68
CA LYS A 48 1.27 3.31 5.77
C LYS A 48 0.96 3.85 4.38
N ILE A 49 -0.32 3.83 4.02
CA ILE A 49 -0.86 4.49 2.84
C ILE A 49 -1.62 5.73 3.33
N ILE A 50 -1.38 6.86 2.68
CA ILE A 50 -2.11 8.11 2.86
C ILE A 50 -2.87 8.34 1.56
N ASN A 51 -4.19 8.16 1.60
CA ASN A 51 -5.08 8.35 0.46
C ASN A 51 -5.52 9.81 0.39
N GLU A 52 -5.66 10.33 -0.83
CA GLU A 52 -6.40 11.56 -1.01
C GLU A 52 -7.91 11.32 -0.87
N ALA A 53 -8.71 12.39 -0.79
CA ALA A 53 -10.08 12.35 -0.30
C ALA A 53 -11.03 11.41 -1.09
N ALA A 54 -10.73 11.12 -2.36
CA ALA A 54 -11.52 10.24 -3.21
C ALA A 54 -10.83 8.88 -3.47
N ALA A 55 -9.61 8.67 -2.97
CA ALA A 55 -8.81 7.48 -3.21
C ALA A 55 -9.14 6.36 -2.21
N ALA A 56 -8.96 5.10 -2.62
CA ALA A 56 -9.20 3.92 -1.77
C ALA A 56 -8.09 2.86 -1.95
N TYR A 57 -6.82 3.30 -2.04
CA TYR A 57 -5.69 2.37 -2.14
C TYR A 57 -5.59 1.52 -0.87
N ASN A 58 -5.25 0.25 -1.05
CA ASN A 58 -4.97 -0.71 0.01
C ASN A 58 -3.64 -1.46 -0.26
N PHE A 59 -3.22 -2.32 0.67
CA PHE A 59 -1.92 -3.02 0.62
C PHE A 59 -1.79 -4.11 -0.45
N GLY A 60 -2.87 -4.50 -1.14
CA GLY A 60 -2.87 -5.52 -2.20
C GLY A 60 -2.59 -6.94 -1.71
N VAL A 61 -2.72 -7.21 -0.40
CA VAL A 61 -2.44 -8.51 0.21
C VAL A 61 -3.73 -9.22 0.62
N SER A 62 -3.76 -10.54 0.46
CA SER A 62 -4.88 -11.38 0.88
C SER A 62 -5.15 -11.23 2.38
N GLY A 63 -6.42 -11.04 2.74
CA GLY A 63 -6.85 -10.91 4.14
C GLY A 63 -6.73 -9.50 4.73
N ALA A 64 -6.15 -8.53 4.02
CA ALA A 64 -6.26 -7.13 4.43
C ALA A 64 -7.70 -6.63 4.18
N PRO A 65 -8.31 -5.91 5.15
CA PRO A 65 -9.61 -5.28 4.92
C PRO A 65 -9.50 -4.23 3.81
N ALA A 66 -10.59 -4.05 3.07
CA ALA A 66 -10.67 -2.98 2.07
C ALA A 66 -10.54 -1.61 2.76
N ALA A 67 -9.82 -0.69 2.11
CA ALA A 67 -9.78 0.70 2.54
C ALA A 67 -11.10 1.38 2.17
N GLY A 68 -11.66 2.15 3.10
CA GLY A 68 -12.71 3.12 2.76
C GLY A 68 -12.16 4.24 1.87
N VAL A 69 -13.05 4.95 1.19
CA VAL A 69 -12.68 6.15 0.42
C VAL A 69 -12.11 7.21 1.36
N GLY A 70 -10.95 7.75 1.03
CA GLY A 70 -10.18 8.70 1.84
C GLY A 70 -9.59 8.13 3.13
N ALA A 71 -9.67 6.82 3.36
CA ALA A 71 -9.09 6.20 4.55
C ALA A 71 -7.57 6.03 4.38
N ASP A 72 -6.82 6.08 5.48
CA ASP A 72 -5.36 5.92 5.49
C ASP A 72 -4.93 4.58 6.13
N PRO A 73 -4.88 3.46 5.38
CA PRO A 73 -4.48 2.16 5.92
C PRO A 73 -3.08 2.20 6.53
N THR A 74 -2.94 1.60 7.71
CA THR A 74 -1.65 1.33 8.34
C THR A 74 -1.59 -0.15 8.71
N GLY A 75 -0.45 -0.79 8.45
CA GLY A 75 -0.25 -2.21 8.70
C GLY A 75 1.15 -2.50 9.23
N VAL A 76 1.25 -3.46 10.14
CA VAL A 76 2.51 -3.97 10.68
C VAL A 76 2.49 -5.48 10.62
N ALA A 77 3.62 -6.09 10.25
CA ALA A 77 3.81 -7.53 10.18
C ALA A 77 5.10 -7.90 10.91
N LEU A 78 5.05 -8.96 11.70
CA LEU A 78 6.19 -9.60 12.35
C LEU A 78 6.11 -11.09 12.04
N GLY A 79 7.22 -11.70 11.67
CA GLY A 79 7.23 -13.14 11.41
C GLY A 79 8.61 -13.76 11.38
N VAL A 80 8.61 -15.07 11.19
CA VAL A 80 9.79 -15.92 11.05
C VAL A 80 9.76 -16.52 9.65
N ARG A 81 10.89 -16.53 8.95
CA ARG A 81 11.10 -17.25 7.70
C ARG A 81 12.08 -18.38 7.96
N TYR A 82 11.66 -19.61 7.66
CA TYR A 82 12.52 -20.79 7.66
C TYR A 82 12.68 -21.32 6.23
N ARG A 83 13.91 -21.65 5.84
CA ARG A 83 14.27 -22.24 4.54
C ARG A 83 14.72 -23.67 4.76
N PHE A 84 14.13 -24.59 4.00
CA PHE A 84 14.44 -26.02 4.02
C PHE A 84 15.48 -26.38 2.96
#